data_AF-A0A7C4TZZ9-F1
#
_entry.id   AF-A0A7C4TZZ9-F1
#
_cell.length_a   1.000
_cell.length_b   1.000
_cell.length_c   1.000
_cell.angle_alpha   90.00
_cell.angle_beta   90.00
_cell.angle_gamma   90.00
#
_symmetry.space_group_name_H-M   'P 1'
#
loop_
_entity.id
_entity.type
_entity.pdbx_description
1 polymer ?
#
loop_
_entity_poly.entity_id
_entity_poly.type
_entity_poly.pdbx_seq_one_letter_code
_entity_poly.pdbx_strand_id
1 'polypeptide(L)'
;LIKKGYIALETKEEEKNYILFKKTEPVTYFYKTEKDPSALSGHLAFAYDFLFNVISEGNNFVSTDMIKRFSKQRNKVAYDMFQRFVHAVQDEGRSLGYFENRVTIMAIYFVALVLVSFISFFVLTGTGTLFLIPLIWIFGTVFALLSFTLKKRTQKGAEAYAEWIGLKRFLEDFSNFKEYVPTSIVIWEDYLVYATTFGIAEKVLKYIEMNFDRIPKEEWQRSYIFSRVVTSTGAIDFASFNTLTTSLNTAIAALNTSVSSSTGSGGGFSGGGGGGGGGSGGSAG
;
A
#
# COMPACT_ATOMS: atom_id res chain seq x y z
N LEU A 1 9.23 4.27 13.28
CA LEU A 1 9.95 5.48 13.74
C LEU A 1 9.60 5.83 15.19
N ILE A 2 8.31 5.92 15.54
CA ILE A 2 7.84 6.26 16.89
C ILE A 2 8.27 5.21 17.94
N LYS A 3 7.96 3.91 17.74
CA LYS A 3 8.46 2.79 18.59
C LYS A 3 9.99 2.79 18.80
N LYS A 4 10.76 3.29 17.83
CA LYS A 4 12.23 3.35 17.87
C LYS A 4 12.77 4.64 18.50
N GLY A 5 11.90 5.56 18.92
CA GLY A 5 12.25 6.80 19.61
C GLY A 5 12.78 7.93 18.74
N TYR A 6 12.61 7.87 17.41
CA TYR A 6 13.05 8.92 16.48
C TYR A 6 12.03 10.04 16.28
N ILE A 7 10.77 9.77 16.63
CA ILE A 7 9.65 10.70 16.47
C ILE A 7 8.80 10.65 17.74
N ALA A 8 8.39 11.81 18.23
CA ALA A 8 7.38 11.93 19.27
C ALA A 8 6.03 12.32 18.64
N LEU A 9 4.94 11.87 19.25
CA LEU A 9 3.57 12.14 18.79
C LEU A 9 2.81 12.86 19.90
N GLU A 10 2.07 13.89 19.52
CA GLU A 10 1.16 14.63 20.40
C GLU A 10 -0.13 14.94 19.64
N THR A 11 -1.30 14.75 20.26
CA THR A 11 -2.59 15.13 19.69
C THR A 11 -3.14 16.31 20.47
N LYS A 12 -3.55 17.37 19.76
CA LYS A 12 -4.14 18.58 20.32
C LYS A 12 -5.51 18.82 19.71
N GLU A 13 -6.45 19.29 20.51
CA GLU A 13 -7.72 19.81 19.99
C GLU A 13 -7.50 21.23 19.46
N GLU A 14 -7.84 21.45 18.19
CA GLU A 14 -7.77 22.77 17.57
C GLU A 14 -9.14 23.24 17.10
N GLU A 15 -9.48 24.49 17.42
CA GLU A 15 -10.68 25.13 16.92
C GLU A 15 -10.48 25.57 15.48
N LYS A 16 -11.19 24.94 14.55
CA LYS A 16 -11.15 25.28 13.13
C LYS A 16 -12.33 26.16 12.76
N ASN A 17 -12.02 27.26 12.08
CA ASN A 17 -13.02 28.15 11.49
C ASN A 17 -13.44 27.60 10.12
N TYR A 18 -14.68 27.14 10.03
CA TYR A 18 -15.36 26.86 8.77
C TYR A 18 -16.19 28.09 8.36
N ILE A 19 -16.56 28.17 7.07
CA ILE A 19 -17.27 29.34 6.50
C ILE A 19 -18.55 29.68 7.28
N LEU A 20 -19.21 28.68 7.89
CA LEU A 20 -20.52 28.83 8.55
C LEU A 20 -20.52 28.49 10.05
N PHE A 21 -19.43 27.93 10.59
CA PHE A 21 -19.38 27.51 11.99
C PHE A 21 -17.94 27.28 12.43
N LYS A 22 -17.73 27.19 13.74
CA LYS A 22 -16.47 26.73 14.31
C LYS A 22 -16.61 25.29 14.77
N LYS A 23 -15.58 24.48 14.57
CA LYS A 23 -15.56 23.09 15.00
C LYS A 23 -14.19 22.75 15.56
N THR A 24 -14.20 22.19 16.76
CA THR A 24 -13.00 21.63 17.37
C THR A 24 -12.72 20.28 16.72
N GLU A 25 -11.51 20.13 16.20
CA GLU A 25 -11.05 18.88 15.60
C GLU A 25 -9.69 18.49 16.16
N PRO A 26 -9.45 17.19 16.37
CA PRO A 26 -8.13 16.74 16.79
C PRO A 26 -7.12 16.87 15.65
N VAL A 27 -5.95 17.43 15.97
CA VAL A 27 -4.79 17.53 15.09
C VAL A 27 -3.62 16.81 15.73
N THR A 28 -3.05 15.84 15.00
CA THR A 28 -1.90 15.08 15.47
C THR A 28 -0.61 15.69 14.92
N TYR A 29 0.33 15.91 15.81
CA TYR A 29 1.64 16.49 15.58
C TYR A 29 2.74 15.44 15.78
N PHE A 30 3.68 15.41 14.83
CA PHE A 30 4.88 14.59 14.87
C PHE A 30 6.08 15.51 15.06
N TYR A 31 6.88 15.26 16.11
CA TYR A 31 8.06 16.05 16.45
C TYR A 31 9.33 15.23 16.27
N LYS A 32 10.41 15.88 15.84
CA LYS A 32 11.75 15.30 15.89
C LYS A 32 12.16 15.09 17.36
N THR A 33 12.79 13.95 17.66
CA THR A 33 13.44 13.73 18.96
C THR A 33 14.92 14.09 18.86
N GLU A 34 15.62 14.09 19.99
CA GLU A 34 17.08 14.31 20.05
C GLU A 34 17.90 13.13 19.49
N LYS A 35 17.24 12.03 19.13
CA LYS A 35 17.91 10.83 18.63
C LYS A 35 18.39 11.04 17.20
N ASP A 36 19.69 10.83 16.96
CA ASP A 36 20.33 11.02 15.66
C ASP A 36 19.72 10.10 14.58
N PRO A 37 19.06 10.66 13.53
CA PRO A 37 18.44 9.89 12.47
C PRO A 37 19.44 9.22 11.52
N SER A 38 20.75 9.54 11.56
CA SER A 38 21.76 8.92 10.70
C SER A 38 21.90 7.40 10.88
N ALA A 39 21.47 6.86 12.02
CA ALA A 39 21.41 5.42 12.26
C ALA A 39 20.23 4.71 11.58
N LEU A 40 19.30 5.44 10.95
CA LEU A 40 18.20 4.86 10.18
C LEU A 40 18.70 4.38 8.82
N SER A 41 18.29 3.18 8.41
CA SER A 41 18.59 2.64 7.09
C SER A 41 17.32 2.23 6.35
N GLY A 42 17.43 2.19 5.01
CA GLY A 42 16.36 1.75 4.11
C GLY A 42 15.07 2.55 4.24
N HIS A 43 13.95 1.84 4.30
CA HIS A 43 12.60 2.42 4.33
C HIS A 43 12.34 3.35 5.52
N LEU A 44 13.03 3.18 6.67
CA LEU A 44 12.82 4.02 7.84
C LEU A 44 13.47 5.40 7.69
N ALA A 45 14.67 5.46 7.11
CA ALA A 45 15.33 6.73 6.79
C ALA A 45 14.51 7.52 5.79
N PHE A 46 14.03 6.83 4.74
CA PHE A 46 13.14 7.41 3.75
C PHE A 46 11.88 8.01 4.37
N ALA A 47 11.18 7.27 5.24
CA ALA A 47 9.97 7.76 5.88
C ALA A 47 10.23 8.97 6.80
N TYR A 48 11.38 9.00 7.47
CA TYR A 48 11.79 10.14 8.31
C TYR A 48 12.04 11.38 7.45
N ASP A 49 12.83 11.25 6.38
CA ASP A 49 13.14 12.34 5.46
C ASP A 49 11.90 12.86 4.74
N PHE A 50 11.00 11.97 4.33
CA PHE A 50 9.74 12.36 3.70
C PHE A 50 8.88 13.23 4.63
N LEU A 51 8.76 12.86 5.90
CA LEU A 51 8.04 13.67 6.88
C LEU A 51 8.76 15.00 7.11
N PHE A 52 10.03 14.98 7.48
CA PHE A 52 10.66 16.16 8.05
C PHE A 52 11.47 17.02 7.10
N ASN A 53 11.87 16.52 5.94
CA ASN A 53 12.59 17.30 4.94
C ASN A 53 11.67 17.74 3.79
N VAL A 54 10.51 17.09 3.62
CA VAL A 54 9.57 17.40 2.54
C VAL A 54 8.26 17.99 3.06
N ILE A 55 7.60 17.34 4.03
CA ILE A 55 6.27 17.79 4.48
C ILE A 55 6.36 18.92 5.53
N SER A 56 7.42 18.96 6.34
CA SER A 56 7.54 19.93 7.43
C SER A 56 7.60 21.40 6.99
N GLU A 57 7.87 21.68 5.71
CA GLU A 57 8.05 23.03 5.18
C GLU A 57 9.07 23.87 5.99
N GLY A 58 10.09 23.22 6.57
CA GLY A 58 11.12 23.87 7.39
C GLY A 58 10.80 23.94 8.89
N ASN A 59 9.65 23.41 9.32
CA ASN A 59 9.29 23.32 10.74
C ASN A 59 9.98 22.13 11.44
N ASN A 60 10.06 22.19 12.78
CA ASN A 60 10.51 21.08 13.62
C ASN A 60 9.43 20.01 13.86
N PHE A 61 8.26 20.19 13.25
CA PHE A 61 7.12 19.29 13.38
C PHE A 61 6.41 19.08 12.04
N VAL A 62 5.61 18.02 11.98
CA VAL A 62 4.70 17.72 10.88
C VAL A 62 3.33 17.46 11.48
N SER A 63 2.25 18.02 10.92
CA SER A 63 0.89 17.77 11.40
C SER A 63 0.06 17.00 10.37
N THR A 64 -1.02 16.35 10.81
CA THR A 64 -1.99 15.70 9.92
C THR A 64 -2.56 16.67 8.89
N ASP A 65 -2.73 17.94 9.25
CA ASP A 65 -3.15 18.99 8.33
C ASP A 65 -2.08 19.35 7.30
N MET A 66 -0.80 19.38 7.67
CA MET A 66 0.28 19.55 6.70
C MET A 66 0.31 18.39 5.71
N ILE A 67 0.22 17.14 6.19
CA ILE A 67 0.16 15.95 5.32
C ILE A 67 -1.01 16.06 4.33
N LYS A 68 -2.18 16.49 4.81
CA LYS A 68 -3.38 16.68 3.98
C LYS A 68 -3.24 17.82 2.98
N ARG A 69 -2.66 18.96 3.38
CA ARG A 69 -2.37 20.09 2.48
C ARG A 69 -1.36 19.71 1.41
N PHE A 70 -0.28 19.07 1.83
CA PHE A 70 0.80 18.60 0.97
C PHE A 70 0.29 17.61 -0.10
N SER A 71 -0.58 16.68 0.30
CA SER A 71 -1.30 15.78 -0.62
C SER A 71 -2.11 16.53 -1.68
N LYS A 72 -2.78 17.62 -1.31
CA LYS A 72 -3.61 18.42 -2.21
C LYS A 72 -2.79 19.30 -3.16
N GLN A 73 -1.62 19.74 -2.73
CA GLN A 73 -0.83 20.77 -3.45
C GLN A 73 0.01 20.24 -4.63
N ARG A 74 -0.15 18.97 -5.06
CA ARG A 74 0.50 18.41 -6.26
C ARG A 74 1.99 18.76 -6.38
N ASN A 75 2.76 18.56 -5.31
CA ASN A 75 4.19 18.85 -5.34
C ASN A 75 4.95 17.75 -6.09
N LYS A 76 5.60 18.09 -7.22
CA LYS A 76 6.45 17.18 -8.00
C LYS A 76 7.52 16.50 -7.13
N VAL A 77 8.05 17.20 -6.12
CA VAL A 77 9.03 16.67 -5.16
C VAL A 77 8.45 15.50 -4.36
N ALA A 78 7.19 15.58 -3.95
CA ALA A 78 6.49 14.52 -3.23
C ALA A 78 6.39 13.25 -4.06
N TYR A 79 5.96 13.43 -5.30
CA TYR A 79 5.79 12.35 -6.26
C TYR A 79 7.14 11.70 -6.57
N ASP A 80 8.15 12.49 -6.93
CA ASP A 80 9.49 11.99 -7.26
C ASP A 80 10.10 11.22 -6.08
N MET A 81 9.95 11.72 -4.86
CA MET A 81 10.41 11.03 -3.65
C MET A 81 9.62 9.74 -3.42
N PHE A 82 8.29 9.76 -3.54
CA PHE A 82 7.46 8.56 -3.42
C PHE A 82 7.84 7.50 -4.46
N GLN A 83 8.02 7.86 -5.73
CA GLN A 83 8.46 6.94 -6.77
C GLN A 83 9.84 6.34 -6.46
N ARG A 84 10.79 7.12 -5.94
CA ARG A 84 12.09 6.57 -5.49
C ARG A 84 11.92 5.49 -4.41
N PHE A 85 10.99 5.68 -3.48
CA PHE A 85 10.67 4.64 -2.50
C PHE A 85 10.06 3.40 -3.14
N VAL A 86 9.09 3.57 -4.04
CA VAL A 86 8.52 2.44 -4.78
C VAL A 86 9.60 1.65 -5.52
N HIS A 87 10.51 2.35 -6.20
CA HIS A 87 11.63 1.72 -6.89
C HIS A 87 12.59 0.99 -5.94
N ALA A 88 12.97 1.62 -4.82
CA ALA A 88 13.83 1.00 -3.82
C ALA A 88 13.22 -0.30 -3.25
N VAL A 89 11.93 -0.28 -2.91
CA VAL A 89 11.21 -1.45 -2.42
C VAL A 89 11.08 -2.51 -3.52
N GLN A 90 10.89 -2.11 -4.78
CA GLN A 90 10.83 -3.04 -5.91
C GLN A 90 12.17 -3.71 -6.16
N ASP A 91 13.27 -2.98 -6.04
CA ASP A 91 14.63 -3.52 -6.22
C ASP A 91 15.02 -4.44 -5.07
N GLU A 92 14.63 -4.12 -3.83
CA GLU A 92 14.74 -5.04 -2.69
C GLU A 92 13.90 -6.31 -2.91
N GLY A 93 12.67 -6.17 -3.42
CA GLY A 93 11.84 -7.34 -3.78
C GLY A 93 12.46 -8.19 -4.89
N ARG A 94 13.18 -7.58 -5.83
CA ARG A 94 13.94 -8.30 -6.87
C ARG A 94 15.14 -9.03 -6.28
N SER A 95 15.91 -8.40 -5.39
CA SER A 95 17.06 -9.05 -4.74
C SER A 95 16.65 -10.22 -3.85
N LEU A 96 15.46 -10.16 -3.24
CA LEU A 96 14.86 -11.26 -2.48
C LEU A 96 14.29 -12.39 -3.35
N GLY A 97 14.29 -12.22 -4.68
CA GLY A 97 13.84 -13.22 -5.64
C GLY A 97 12.31 -13.34 -5.75
N TYR A 98 11.54 -12.30 -5.42
CA TYR A 98 10.07 -12.33 -5.56
C TYR A 98 9.59 -12.13 -7.01
N PHE A 99 10.45 -11.59 -7.88
CA PHE A 99 10.13 -11.33 -9.27
C PHE A 99 11.02 -12.15 -10.19
N GLU A 100 10.41 -12.78 -11.21
CA GLU A 100 11.19 -13.52 -12.21
C GLU A 100 12.00 -12.56 -13.09
N ASN A 101 13.21 -12.99 -13.45
CA ASN A 101 14.04 -12.25 -14.39
C ASN A 101 13.44 -12.37 -15.80
N ARG A 102 12.62 -11.38 -16.16
CA ARG A 102 11.90 -11.33 -17.44
C ARG A 102 12.82 -11.44 -18.65
N VAL A 103 14.06 -10.96 -18.55
CA VAL A 103 15.00 -10.92 -19.67
C VAL A 103 15.37 -12.34 -20.13
N THR A 104 15.62 -13.25 -19.19
CA THR A 104 15.98 -14.64 -19.51
C THR A 104 14.82 -15.39 -20.15
N ILE A 105 13.61 -15.23 -19.61
CA ILE A 105 12.40 -15.87 -20.15
C ILE A 105 12.08 -15.31 -21.54
N MET A 106 12.21 -14.00 -21.74
CA MET A 106 12.01 -13.37 -23.06
C MET A 106 13.05 -13.82 -24.07
N ALA A 107 14.32 -13.97 -23.68
CA ALA A 107 15.36 -14.50 -24.55
C ALA A 107 15.03 -15.93 -25.01
N ILE A 108 14.53 -16.79 -24.12
CA ILE A 108 14.13 -18.16 -24.45
C ILE A 108 12.95 -18.17 -25.43
N TYR A 109 11.89 -17.39 -25.18
CA TYR A 109 10.74 -17.30 -26.09
C TYR A 109 11.12 -16.72 -27.46
N PHE A 110 12.01 -15.72 -27.48
CA PHE A 110 12.51 -15.13 -28.72
C PHE A 110 13.30 -16.16 -29.54
N VAL A 111 14.22 -16.90 -28.90
CA VAL A 111 14.99 -17.96 -29.57
C VAL A 111 14.06 -19.07 -30.07
N ALA A 112 13.07 -19.49 -29.28
CA ALA A 112 12.10 -20.49 -29.70
C ALA A 112 11.27 -20.02 -30.91
N LEU A 113 10.83 -18.76 -30.93
CA LEU A 113 10.08 -18.19 -32.06
C LEU A 113 10.94 -18.12 -33.33
N VAL A 114 12.20 -17.68 -33.20
CA VAL A 114 13.15 -17.67 -34.32
C VAL A 114 13.38 -19.08 -34.87
N LEU A 115 13.56 -20.07 -34.01
CA LEU A 115 13.75 -21.47 -34.41
C LEU A 115 12.51 -22.04 -35.12
N VAL A 116 11.31 -21.80 -34.58
CA VAL A 116 10.05 -22.23 -35.20
C VAL A 116 9.84 -21.55 -36.55
N SER A 117 10.10 -20.24 -36.66
CA SER A 117 10.03 -19.51 -37.93
C SER A 117 11.03 -20.04 -38.96
N PHE A 118 12.27 -20.35 -38.53
CA PHE A 118 13.30 -20.91 -39.40
C PHE A 118 12.91 -22.29 -39.91
N ILE A 119 12.48 -23.20 -39.03
CA ILE A 119 12.03 -24.55 -39.40
C ILE A 119 10.80 -24.47 -40.33
N SER A 120 9.83 -23.61 -40.02
CA SER A 120 8.62 -23.44 -40.84
C SER A 120 8.93 -22.94 -42.24
N PHE A 121 9.92 -22.05 -42.40
CA PHE A 121 10.35 -21.55 -43.70
C PHE A 121 10.87 -22.69 -44.59
N PHE A 122 11.75 -23.55 -44.08
CA PHE A 122 12.31 -24.67 -44.85
C PHE A 122 11.27 -25.73 -45.23
N VAL A 123 10.33 -26.04 -44.31
CA VAL A 123 9.26 -27.02 -44.57
C VAL A 123 8.29 -26.51 -45.64
N LEU A 124 7.88 -25.24 -45.57
CA LEU A 124 6.86 -24.66 -46.46
C LEU A 124 7.39 -24.34 -47.86
N THR A 125 8.70 -24.09 -48.02
CA THR A 125 9.32 -23.94 -49.35
C THR A 125 9.28 -25.22 -50.18
N GLY A 126 9.23 -26.40 -49.56
CA GLY A 126 9.16 -27.68 -50.25
C GLY A 126 7.76 -28.07 -50.74
N THR A 127 6.70 -27.46 -50.20
CA THR A 127 5.30 -27.88 -50.43
C THR A 127 4.45 -26.85 -51.19
N GLY A 128 5.02 -25.70 -51.57
CA GLY A 128 4.32 -24.66 -52.33
C GLY A 128 3.28 -23.85 -51.54
N THR A 129 3.24 -24.00 -50.21
CA THR A 129 2.23 -23.41 -49.30
C THR A 129 2.72 -22.11 -48.65
N LEU A 130 3.48 -21.30 -49.40
CA LEU A 130 4.13 -20.07 -48.91
C LEU A 130 3.15 -19.01 -48.38
N PHE A 131 1.87 -19.08 -48.77
CA PHE A 131 0.83 -18.16 -48.31
C PHE A 131 0.48 -18.30 -46.81
N LEU A 132 0.91 -19.38 -46.15
CA LEU A 132 0.70 -19.60 -44.71
C LEU A 132 1.73 -18.90 -43.81
N ILE A 133 2.85 -18.43 -44.37
CA ILE A 133 3.91 -17.72 -43.65
C ILE A 133 3.37 -16.52 -42.84
N PRO A 134 2.59 -15.57 -43.41
CA PRO A 134 2.08 -14.44 -42.65
C PRO A 134 1.17 -14.85 -41.49
N LEU A 135 0.43 -15.95 -41.62
CA LEU A 135 -0.44 -16.46 -40.56
C LEU A 135 0.38 -16.90 -39.33
N ILE A 136 1.50 -17.60 -39.56
CA ILE A 136 2.42 -18.05 -38.50
C ILE A 136 3.03 -16.84 -37.77
N TRP A 137 3.43 -15.80 -38.51
CA TRP A 137 3.97 -14.57 -37.93
C TRP A 137 2.94 -13.81 -37.10
N ILE A 138 1.68 -13.74 -37.55
CA ILE A 138 0.59 -13.13 -36.79
C ILE A 138 0.35 -13.91 -35.49
N PHE A 139 0.21 -15.23 -35.56
CA PHE A 139 0.01 -16.07 -34.37
C PHE A 139 1.19 -15.99 -33.40
N GLY A 140 2.43 -16.03 -33.90
CA GLY A 140 3.64 -15.89 -33.08
C GLY A 140 3.72 -14.53 -32.38
N THR A 141 3.34 -13.45 -33.09
CA THR A 141 3.33 -12.10 -32.52
C THR A 141 2.24 -11.95 -31.45
N VAL A 142 1.03 -12.45 -31.71
CA VAL A 142 -0.07 -12.44 -30.73
C VAL A 142 0.29 -13.27 -29.50
N PHE A 143 0.88 -14.45 -29.69
CA PHE A 143 1.31 -15.31 -28.58
C PHE A 143 2.44 -14.68 -27.76
N ALA A 144 3.40 -14.02 -28.41
CA ALA A 144 4.44 -13.26 -27.74
C ALA A 144 3.82 -12.12 -26.92
N LEU A 145 2.93 -11.31 -27.49
CA LEU A 145 2.23 -10.20 -26.81
C LEU A 145 1.42 -10.68 -25.59
N LEU A 146 0.73 -11.82 -25.69
CA LEU A 146 0.05 -12.43 -24.55
C LEU A 146 1.03 -12.88 -23.46
N SER A 147 2.17 -13.46 -23.86
CA SER A 147 3.25 -13.84 -22.93
C SER A 147 3.91 -12.64 -22.24
N PHE A 148 4.04 -11.50 -22.93
CA PHE A 148 4.47 -10.23 -22.33
C PHE A 148 3.50 -9.72 -21.25
N THR A 149 2.20 -10.00 -21.43
CA THR A 149 1.12 -9.51 -20.55
C THR A 149 0.99 -10.34 -19.28
N LEU A 150 1.36 -11.62 -19.32
CA LEU A 150 1.35 -12.52 -18.16
C LEU A 150 2.53 -12.20 -17.23
N LYS A 151 2.31 -11.31 -16.26
CA LYS A 151 3.29 -11.02 -15.20
C LYS A 151 3.48 -12.27 -14.32
N LYS A 152 4.51 -13.09 -14.60
CA LYS A 152 4.87 -14.18 -13.69
C LYS A 152 5.66 -13.65 -12.49
N ARG A 153 5.15 -13.95 -11.29
CA ARG A 153 5.91 -13.88 -10.04
C ARG A 153 6.63 -15.21 -9.87
N THR A 154 7.78 -15.21 -9.19
CA THR A 154 8.39 -16.50 -8.79
C THR A 154 7.44 -17.24 -7.87
N GLN A 155 7.64 -18.56 -7.68
CA GLN A 155 6.88 -19.33 -6.69
C GLN A 155 6.91 -18.65 -5.30
N LYS A 156 8.11 -18.24 -4.85
CA LYS A 156 8.32 -17.49 -3.61
C LYS A 156 7.53 -16.17 -3.58
N GLY A 157 7.52 -15.42 -4.68
CA GLY A 157 6.75 -14.17 -4.78
C GLY A 157 5.24 -14.38 -4.85
N ALA A 158 4.79 -15.50 -5.42
CA ALA A 158 3.39 -15.90 -5.47
C ALA A 158 2.89 -16.32 -4.08
N GLU A 159 3.67 -17.11 -3.35
CA GLU A 159 3.41 -17.51 -1.96
C GLU A 159 3.34 -16.29 -1.05
N ALA A 160 4.38 -15.44 -1.05
CA ALA A 160 4.37 -14.22 -0.24
C ALA A 160 3.17 -13.33 -0.57
N TYR A 161 2.84 -13.16 -1.86
CA TYR A 161 1.64 -12.41 -2.23
C TYR A 161 0.35 -13.07 -1.73
N ALA A 162 0.23 -14.39 -1.81
CA ALA A 162 -0.92 -15.11 -1.30
C ALA A 162 -1.07 -14.96 0.21
N GLU A 163 0.03 -15.00 0.97
CA GLU A 163 0.06 -14.70 2.41
C GLU A 163 -0.44 -13.28 2.70
N TRP A 164 0.06 -12.27 1.98
CA TRP A 164 -0.39 -10.88 2.13
C TRP A 164 -1.89 -10.71 1.81
N ILE A 165 -2.39 -11.36 0.76
CA ILE A 165 -3.83 -11.34 0.42
C ILE A 165 -4.66 -12.12 1.44
N GLY A 166 -4.14 -13.23 1.95
CA GLY A 166 -4.76 -14.00 3.03
C GLY A 166 -4.91 -13.17 4.30
N LEU A 167 -3.84 -12.46 4.70
CA LEU A 167 -3.85 -11.53 5.81
C LEU A 167 -4.86 -10.39 5.57
N LYS A 168 -4.90 -9.82 4.37
CA LYS A 168 -5.89 -8.79 4.02
C LYS A 168 -7.32 -9.31 4.21
N ARG A 169 -7.62 -10.50 3.69
CA ARG A 169 -8.94 -11.13 3.82
C ARG A 169 -9.29 -11.42 5.29
N PHE A 170 -8.33 -11.93 6.05
CA PHE A 170 -8.47 -12.14 7.49
C PHE A 170 -8.81 -10.83 8.22
N LEU A 171 -8.14 -9.73 7.88
CA LEU A 171 -8.42 -8.39 8.41
C LEU A 171 -9.64 -7.70 7.76
N GLU A 172 -10.27 -8.27 6.74
CA GLU A 172 -11.53 -7.74 6.17
C GLU A 172 -12.74 -8.49 6.74
N ASP A 173 -12.59 -9.79 7.00
CA ASP A 173 -13.66 -10.68 7.44
C ASP A 173 -13.74 -10.78 8.97
N PHE A 174 -14.16 -9.68 9.60
CA PHE A 174 -14.36 -9.60 11.05
C PHE A 174 -15.61 -10.34 11.56
N SER A 175 -16.43 -10.87 10.66
CA SER A 175 -17.68 -11.59 10.95
C SER A 175 -17.47 -12.78 11.89
N ASN A 176 -16.30 -13.43 11.80
CA ASN A 176 -15.90 -14.58 12.63
C ASN A 176 -15.18 -14.20 13.93
N PHE A 177 -14.89 -12.91 14.16
CA PHE A 177 -14.14 -12.48 15.35
C PHE A 177 -15.02 -12.27 16.59
N LYS A 178 -16.28 -12.72 16.60
CA LYS A 178 -17.11 -12.70 17.82
C LYS A 178 -16.48 -13.50 18.98
N GLU A 179 -15.67 -14.51 18.66
CA GLU A 179 -14.98 -15.37 19.64
C GLU A 179 -13.55 -14.93 19.95
N TYR A 180 -12.86 -14.27 19.01
CA TYR A 180 -11.49 -13.80 19.19
C TYR A 180 -11.46 -12.38 19.74
N VAL A 181 -11.97 -12.22 20.96
CA VAL A 181 -11.73 -11.00 21.72
C VAL A 181 -10.22 -10.78 21.81
N PRO A 182 -9.70 -9.58 21.52
CA PRO A 182 -8.28 -9.25 21.65
C PRO A 182 -7.76 -9.52 23.07
N THR A 183 -7.24 -10.71 23.35
CA THR A 183 -6.59 -10.97 24.65
C THR A 183 -5.32 -10.15 24.78
N SER A 184 -4.71 -9.71 23.67
CA SER A 184 -3.60 -8.76 23.67
C SER A 184 -3.77 -7.67 22.61
N ILE A 185 -3.82 -6.42 23.04
CA ILE A 185 -3.89 -5.22 22.20
C ILE A 185 -2.60 -4.99 21.39
N VAL A 186 -1.48 -5.58 21.82
CA VAL A 186 -0.17 -5.44 21.16
C VAL A 186 -0.20 -6.06 19.76
N ILE A 187 -0.89 -7.19 19.59
CA ILE A 187 -1.02 -7.86 18.29
C ILE A 187 -1.85 -6.99 17.33
N TRP A 188 -2.90 -6.36 17.87
CA TRP A 188 -3.78 -5.48 17.09
C TRP A 188 -3.11 -4.19 16.66
N GLU A 189 -2.16 -3.69 17.46
CA GLU A 189 -1.30 -2.58 17.06
C GLU A 189 -0.52 -2.91 15.77
N ASP A 190 0.06 -4.11 15.68
CA ASP A 190 0.79 -4.52 14.48
C ASP A 190 -0.18 -4.81 13.31
N TYR A 191 -1.35 -5.39 13.56
CA TYR A 191 -2.40 -5.54 12.54
C TYR A 191 -2.92 -4.20 12.01
N LEU A 192 -2.99 -3.14 12.82
CA LEU A 192 -3.35 -1.81 12.35
C LEU A 192 -2.32 -1.25 11.36
N VAL A 193 -1.03 -1.52 11.57
CA VAL A 193 0.01 -1.13 10.61
C VAL A 193 -0.23 -1.82 9.26
N TYR A 194 -0.45 -3.14 9.26
CA TYR A 194 -0.74 -3.88 8.03
C TYR A 194 -2.06 -3.43 7.37
N ALA A 195 -3.12 -3.25 8.16
CA ALA A 195 -4.40 -2.75 7.68
C ALA A 195 -4.30 -1.36 7.05
N THR A 196 -3.40 -0.51 7.57
CA THR A 196 -3.12 0.81 6.99
C THR A 196 -2.50 0.64 5.61
N THR A 197 -1.53 -0.28 5.44
CA THR A 197 -0.95 -0.56 4.11
C THR A 197 -1.95 -1.12 3.11
N PHE A 198 -2.96 -1.86 3.58
CA PHE A 198 -4.04 -2.37 2.74
C PHE A 198 -5.18 -1.37 2.49
N GLY A 199 -5.19 -0.22 3.16
CA GLY A 199 -6.28 0.76 3.09
C GLY A 199 -7.57 0.33 3.80
N ILE A 200 -7.49 -0.62 4.75
CA ILE A 200 -8.66 -1.14 5.50
C ILE A 200 -8.61 -0.82 7.00
N ALA A 201 -7.65 0.00 7.44
CA ALA A 201 -7.43 0.33 8.85
C ALA A 201 -8.68 0.89 9.58
N GLU A 202 -9.55 1.63 8.89
CA GLU A 202 -10.81 2.12 9.48
C GLU A 202 -11.73 0.98 9.93
N LYS A 203 -11.82 -0.11 9.15
CA LYS A 203 -12.61 -1.30 9.52
C LYS A 203 -12.03 -1.98 10.76
N VAL A 204 -10.72 -2.13 10.79
CA VAL A 204 -9.99 -2.76 11.91
C VAL A 204 -10.13 -1.92 13.17
N LEU A 205 -10.00 -0.60 13.06
CA LEU A 205 -10.13 0.29 14.20
C LEU A 205 -11.54 0.27 14.79
N LYS A 206 -12.57 0.30 13.94
CA LYS A 206 -13.96 0.17 14.37
C LYS A 206 -14.21 -1.14 15.11
N TYR A 207 -13.60 -2.24 14.66
CA TYR A 207 -13.69 -3.53 15.36
C TYR A 207 -13.04 -3.47 16.75
N ILE A 208 -11.85 -2.85 16.86
CA ILE A 208 -11.16 -2.66 18.15
C ILE A 208 -11.99 -1.78 19.08
N GLU A 209 -12.55 -0.68 18.57
CA GLU A 209 -13.42 0.23 19.32
C GLU A 209 -14.64 -0.50 19.90
N MET A 210 -15.32 -1.33 19.10
CA MET A 210 -16.49 -2.11 19.55
C MET A 210 -16.16 -3.19 20.59
N ASN A 211 -14.91 -3.65 20.66
CA ASN A 211 -14.49 -4.72 21.57
C ASN A 211 -13.53 -4.21 22.66
N PHE A 212 -13.33 -2.90 22.75
CA PHE A 212 -12.31 -2.30 23.59
C PHE A 212 -12.52 -2.62 25.08
N ASP A 213 -13.76 -2.62 25.54
CA ASP A 213 -14.15 -2.93 26.92
C ASP A 213 -13.79 -4.37 27.34
N ARG A 214 -13.56 -5.26 26.38
CA ARG A 214 -13.22 -6.67 26.62
C ARG A 214 -11.71 -6.89 26.73
N ILE A 215 -10.90 -5.86 26.49
CA ILE A 215 -9.44 -5.92 26.55
C ILE A 215 -8.98 -5.62 27.98
N PRO A 216 -8.17 -6.49 28.60
CA PRO A 216 -7.64 -6.24 29.95
C PRO A 216 -6.89 -4.90 30.02
N LYS A 217 -7.16 -4.08 31.05
CA LYS A 217 -6.51 -2.76 31.23
C LYS A 217 -4.98 -2.86 31.32
N GLU A 218 -4.46 -3.96 31.82
CA GLU A 218 -3.04 -4.27 31.92
C GLU A 218 -2.36 -4.38 30.55
N GLU A 219 -3.10 -4.79 29.53
CA GLU A 219 -2.60 -4.89 28.16
C GLU A 219 -2.52 -3.51 27.49
N TRP A 220 -3.33 -2.53 27.92
CA TRP A 220 -3.35 -1.18 27.33
C TRP A 220 -1.98 -0.51 27.43
N GLN A 221 -1.29 -0.69 28.56
CA GLN A 221 0.05 -0.13 28.82
C GLN A 221 1.16 -0.85 28.02
N ARG A 222 0.89 -2.06 27.53
CA ARG A 222 1.85 -2.82 26.72
C ARG A 222 1.87 -2.39 25.26
N SER A 223 0.77 -1.85 24.75
CA SER A 223 0.77 -1.25 23.41
C SER A 223 1.44 0.10 23.43
N TYR A 224 2.28 0.34 22.42
CA TYR A 224 2.97 1.61 22.26
C TYR A 224 2.06 2.69 21.66
N ILE A 225 1.24 2.32 20.67
CA ILE A 225 0.27 3.22 20.03
C ILE A 225 -0.89 3.51 20.98
N PHE A 226 -1.51 2.48 21.55
CA PHE A 226 -2.73 2.67 22.32
C PHE A 226 -2.46 3.35 23.67
N SER A 227 -1.34 3.07 24.36
CA SER A 227 -1.01 3.75 25.62
C SER A 227 -0.81 5.26 25.50
N ARG A 228 -0.43 5.76 24.31
CA ARG A 228 -0.22 7.19 24.03
C ARG A 228 -1.46 7.93 23.52
N VAL A 229 -2.50 7.18 23.14
CA VAL A 229 -3.79 7.71 22.65
C VAL A 229 -4.88 7.56 23.73
N VAL A 230 -4.54 6.96 24.88
CA VAL A 230 -5.37 7.00 26.08
C VAL A 230 -5.42 8.43 26.62
N THR A 231 -6.61 9.00 26.66
CA THR A 231 -6.91 10.31 27.26
C THR A 231 -6.74 10.25 28.78
N SER A 232 -6.73 11.42 29.42
CA SER A 232 -6.67 11.54 30.88
C SER A 232 -7.81 10.82 31.62
N THR A 233 -8.90 10.46 30.92
CA THR A 233 -10.04 9.70 31.47
C THR A 233 -9.89 8.18 31.32
N GLY A 234 -8.80 7.69 30.72
CA GLY A 234 -8.57 6.26 30.50
C GLY A 234 -9.27 5.72 29.25
N ALA A 235 -9.85 6.58 28.40
CA ALA A 235 -10.48 6.20 27.14
C ALA A 235 -9.51 6.40 25.97
N ILE A 236 -9.60 5.61 24.90
CA ILE A 236 -8.77 5.79 23.70
C ILE A 236 -9.46 6.77 22.75
N ASP A 237 -8.73 7.77 22.28
CA ASP A 237 -9.20 8.71 21.26
C ASP A 237 -9.14 8.07 19.85
N PHE A 238 -10.14 7.23 19.56
CA PHE A 238 -10.31 6.58 18.26
C PHE A 238 -10.59 7.58 17.12
N ALA A 239 -11.16 8.76 17.42
CA ALA A 239 -11.48 9.78 16.43
C ALA A 239 -10.20 10.42 15.84
N SER A 240 -9.23 10.71 16.70
CA SER A 240 -7.89 11.17 16.28
C SER A 240 -7.17 10.14 15.42
N PHE A 241 -7.23 8.87 15.83
CA PHE A 241 -6.56 7.79 15.10
C PHE A 241 -7.19 7.53 13.71
N ASN A 242 -8.53 7.59 13.62
CA ASN A 242 -9.25 7.56 12.35
C ASN A 242 -8.87 8.73 11.44
N THR A 243 -8.77 9.94 12.00
CA THR A 243 -8.39 11.16 11.26
C THR A 243 -6.97 11.06 10.70
N LEU A 244 -6.03 10.57 11.50
CA LEU A 244 -4.64 10.32 11.10
C LEU A 244 -4.57 9.28 9.97
N THR A 245 -5.23 8.14 10.15
CA THR A 245 -5.26 7.04 9.17
C THR A 245 -5.85 7.50 7.84
N THR A 246 -6.98 8.21 7.88
CA THR A 246 -7.66 8.75 6.69
C THR A 246 -6.80 9.77 5.96
N SER A 247 -6.11 10.65 6.70
CA SER A 247 -5.23 11.66 6.12
C SER A 247 -4.03 11.03 5.42
N LEU A 248 -3.44 9.99 6.01
CA LEU A 248 -2.34 9.23 5.40
C LEU A 248 -2.80 8.48 4.14
N ASN A 249 -3.93 7.76 4.20
CA ASN A 249 -4.46 7.04 3.04
C ASN A 249 -4.80 7.99 1.88
N THR A 250 -5.41 9.14 2.19
CA THR A 250 -5.69 10.18 1.19
C THR A 250 -4.40 10.73 0.57
N ALA A 251 -3.38 10.95 1.40
CA ALA A 251 -2.08 11.42 0.92
C ALA A 251 -1.42 10.43 -0.03
N ILE A 252 -1.38 9.16 0.34
CA ILE A 252 -0.82 8.09 -0.49
C ILE A 252 -1.62 7.95 -1.79
N ALA A 253 -2.96 7.99 -1.73
CA ALA A 253 -3.81 7.93 -2.93
C ALA A 253 -3.56 9.10 -3.89
N ALA A 254 -3.35 10.32 -3.38
CA ALA A 254 -3.00 11.47 -4.20
C ALA A 254 -1.61 11.33 -4.87
N LEU A 255 -0.65 10.69 -4.19
CA LEU A 255 0.68 10.41 -4.74
C LEU A 255 0.65 9.31 -5.81
N ASN A 256 -0.25 8.33 -5.68
CA ASN A 256 -0.44 7.29 -6.69
C ASN A 256 -1.15 7.78 -7.96
N THR A 257 -1.93 8.87 -7.88
CA THR A 257 -2.71 9.41 -9.01
C THR A 257 -2.03 10.56 -9.74
N SER A 258 -0.89 11.06 -9.26
CA SER A 258 -0.34 12.37 -9.68
C SER A 258 0.48 12.41 -10.97
N VAL A 259 0.69 11.30 -11.70
CA VAL A 259 1.23 11.36 -13.08
C VAL A 259 0.64 10.24 -13.94
N SER A 260 -0.55 10.44 -14.49
CA SER A 260 -1.10 9.63 -15.60
C SER A 260 -0.89 10.28 -16.97
N SER A 261 -0.17 11.41 -17.04
CA SER A 261 0.14 12.09 -18.30
C SER A 261 1.67 12.23 -18.46
N SER A 262 2.18 11.57 -19.49
CA SER A 262 3.57 11.49 -19.96
C SER A 262 4.45 10.42 -19.28
N THR A 263 5.12 9.63 -20.13
CA THR A 263 6.03 8.50 -19.85
C THR A 263 5.38 7.18 -19.39
N GLY A 264 5.11 6.31 -20.36
CA GLY A 264 4.86 4.90 -20.12
C GLY A 264 6.12 4.21 -19.59
N SER A 265 6.06 3.71 -18.36
CA SER A 265 6.75 2.54 -17.81
C SER A 265 6.81 2.70 -16.29
N GLY A 266 5.91 2.03 -15.56
CA GLY A 266 5.94 2.07 -14.10
C GLY A 266 4.63 1.61 -13.51
N GLY A 267 4.56 0.33 -13.10
CA GLY A 267 3.37 -0.23 -12.46
C GLY A 267 3.15 0.42 -11.10
N GLY A 268 2.14 1.29 -11.01
CA GLY A 268 1.62 1.79 -9.74
C GLY A 268 0.92 0.69 -8.94
N PHE A 269 0.76 0.94 -7.64
CA PHE A 269 -0.06 0.14 -6.73
C PHE A 269 -1.54 0.24 -7.11
N SER A 270 -1.96 -0.46 -8.16
CA SER A 270 -3.39 -0.70 -8.41
C SER A 270 -3.83 -1.85 -7.53
N GLY A 271 -4.22 -1.51 -6.29
CA GLY A 271 -5.10 -2.37 -5.51
C GLY A 271 -6.44 -2.41 -6.23
N GLY A 272 -6.82 -3.58 -6.75
CA GLY A 272 -8.10 -3.79 -7.41
C GLY A 272 -9.25 -3.46 -6.45
N GLY A 273 -9.84 -2.28 -6.62
CA GLY A 273 -11.13 -1.92 -6.07
C GLY A 273 -12.19 -2.29 -7.09
N GLY A 274 -12.94 -3.36 -6.82
CA GLY A 274 -14.09 -3.78 -7.61
C GLY A 274 -15.21 -4.19 -6.66
N GLY A 275 -16.00 -3.20 -6.23
CA GLY A 275 -17.30 -3.45 -5.62
C GLY A 275 -18.31 -3.75 -6.72
N GLY A 276 -18.79 -4.99 -6.78
CA GLY A 276 -19.90 -5.39 -7.61
C GLY A 276 -21.16 -5.51 -6.78
N GLY A 277 -22.09 -4.56 -6.96
CA GLY A 277 -23.45 -4.70 -6.49
C GLY A 277 -24.16 -5.81 -7.27
N GLY A 278 -24.84 -6.69 -6.55
CA GLY A 278 -25.75 -7.68 -7.09
C GLY A 278 -27.11 -7.48 -6.47
N GLY A 279 -27.98 -6.74 -7.15
CA GLY A 279 -29.41 -6.82 -6.93
C GLY A 279 -29.95 -8.10 -7.58
N SER A 280 -30.76 -8.84 -6.85
CA SER A 280 -31.72 -9.76 -7.42
C SER A 280 -33.01 -9.63 -6.62
N GLY A 281 -33.98 -8.95 -7.22
CA GLY A 281 -35.39 -9.10 -6.85
C GLY A 281 -35.88 -10.48 -7.28
N GLY A 282 -36.98 -10.92 -6.65
CA GLY A 282 -37.63 -12.17 -7.01
C GLY A 282 -38.59 -12.65 -5.93
N SER A 283 -39.81 -12.12 -6.00
CA SER A 283 -41.02 -12.56 -5.32
C SER A 283 -41.23 -14.09 -5.34
N ALA A 284 -41.74 -14.63 -4.24
CA ALA A 284 -42.59 -15.81 -4.22
C ALA A 284 -43.70 -15.57 -3.19
N GLY A 285 -44.85 -15.13 -3.70
CA GLY A 285 -46.16 -15.53 -3.20
C GLY A 285 -46.71 -16.60 -4.13
#